data_AF-A0A4P2VXY4-F1
#
_entry.id   AF-A0A4P2VXY4-F1
#
_cell.length_a   1.000
_cell.length_b   1.000
_cell.length_c   1.000
_cell.angle_alpha   90.00
_cell.angle_beta   90.00
_cell.angle_gamma   90.00
#
_symmetry.space_group_name_H-M   'P 1'
#
loop_
_entity.id
_entity.type
_entity.pdbx_description
1 polymer ?
#
loop_
_entity_poly.entity_id
_entity_poly.type
_entity_poly.pdbx_seq_one_letter_code
_entity_poly.pdbx_strand_id
1 'polypeptide(L)'
;MLKTSKNSNNQLNADNSASHHEHSKNNEHGLLPVRLYIGIFIVLLMMIFMNIGISMLPIPSIWIISLLIFIAVIQTILVSVFYMELIHEDKFYSFIFGSAILFMLLFFGITLGEIRGRDFFTATEGVKMMRGVDQNGNYAPGGPKIEKKSEGSH
;
A
#
# COMPACT_ATOMS: atom_id res chain seq x y z
N MET A 1 35.64 -48.63 -74.44
CA MET A 1 34.47 -49.23 -73.75
C MET A 1 33.38 -48.16 -73.63
N LEU A 2 32.30 -48.35 -74.40
CA LEU A 2 30.92 -47.84 -74.30
C LEU A 2 30.58 -46.35 -74.06
N LYS A 3 29.83 -45.78 -75.03
CA LYS A 3 28.83 -44.68 -74.87
C LYS A 3 27.70 -45.11 -73.92
N THR A 4 27.01 -44.15 -73.28
CA THR A 4 25.55 -44.11 -72.92
C THR A 4 25.32 -42.96 -71.90
N SER A 5 24.71 -41.82 -72.25
CA SER A 5 23.27 -41.54 -72.40
C SER A 5 22.41 -41.88 -71.17
N LYS A 6 22.08 -40.86 -70.35
CA LYS A 6 20.95 -40.87 -69.41
C LYS A 6 20.33 -39.47 -69.46
N ASN A 7 19.36 -39.26 -70.34
CA ASN A 7 17.93 -39.49 -70.14
C ASN A 7 17.28 -38.38 -69.30
N SER A 8 16.53 -37.56 -70.03
CA SER A 8 15.48 -36.65 -69.57
C SER A 8 14.58 -37.35 -68.55
N ASN A 9 14.33 -36.70 -67.41
CA ASN A 9 13.12 -36.84 -66.57
C ASN A 9 13.36 -36.10 -65.25
N ASN A 10 13.19 -34.78 -65.27
CA ASN A 10 12.60 -34.00 -64.17
C ASN A 10 12.54 -32.51 -64.55
N GLN A 11 11.98 -32.26 -65.74
CA GLN A 11 11.49 -30.94 -66.13
C GLN A 11 9.99 -30.90 -65.81
N LEU A 12 9.64 -31.03 -64.53
CA LEU A 12 8.27 -30.87 -64.01
C LEU A 12 8.34 -30.41 -62.55
N ASN A 13 8.75 -29.16 -62.33
CA ASN A 13 8.18 -28.34 -61.26
C ASN A 13 8.44 -26.87 -61.60
N ALA A 14 7.58 -26.34 -62.47
CA ALA A 14 7.32 -24.92 -62.49
C ALA A 14 6.71 -24.52 -61.14
N ASP A 15 6.98 -23.27 -60.76
CA ASP A 15 6.24 -22.50 -59.77
C ASP A 15 6.37 -22.94 -58.31
N ASN A 16 7.47 -22.55 -57.68
CA ASN A 16 7.45 -22.17 -56.27
C ASN A 16 8.43 -21.01 -56.03
N SER A 17 7.95 -19.82 -56.42
CA SER A 17 8.04 -18.57 -55.66
C SER A 17 9.31 -18.36 -54.84
N ALA A 18 10.28 -17.71 -55.47
CA ALA A 18 11.20 -16.83 -54.77
C ALA A 18 10.41 -15.67 -54.14
N SER A 19 10.01 -15.83 -52.89
CA SER A 19 9.62 -14.74 -52.01
C SER A 19 10.09 -15.08 -50.60
N HIS A 20 11.37 -14.79 -50.35
CA HIS A 20 11.89 -14.61 -49.01
C HIS A 20 11.19 -13.40 -48.38
N HIS A 21 9.98 -13.61 -47.88
CA HIS A 21 9.38 -12.73 -46.88
C HIS A 21 9.96 -13.14 -45.54
N GLU A 22 11.10 -12.54 -45.21
CA GLU A 22 11.62 -12.43 -43.86
C GLU A 22 10.66 -11.51 -43.08
N HIS A 23 9.54 -12.07 -42.63
CA HIS A 23 8.67 -11.37 -41.70
C HIS A 23 9.10 -11.77 -40.30
N SER A 24 10.10 -11.04 -39.78
CA SER A 24 10.35 -10.91 -38.36
C SER A 24 9.11 -10.27 -37.72
N LYS A 25 8.07 -11.07 -37.49
CA LYS A 25 7.06 -10.78 -36.49
C LYS A 25 7.67 -11.15 -35.16
N ASN A 26 8.51 -10.25 -34.64
CA ASN A 26 8.75 -10.21 -33.20
C ASN A 26 7.38 -10.01 -32.56
N ASN A 27 6.88 -11.10 -31.97
CA ASN A 27 5.76 -11.07 -31.06
C ASN A 27 6.25 -10.34 -29.80
N GLU A 28 6.32 -9.02 -29.88
CA GLU A 28 6.43 -8.14 -28.71
C GLU A 28 5.09 -8.21 -27.99
N HIS A 29 4.89 -9.31 -27.25
CA HIS A 29 3.86 -9.37 -26.23
C HIS A 29 4.14 -8.19 -25.29
N GLY A 30 3.24 -7.20 -25.33
CA GLY A 30 3.39 -5.88 -24.74
C GLY A 30 3.53 -5.93 -23.23
N LEU A 31 4.74 -6.22 -22.75
CA LEU A 31 5.18 -5.81 -21.44
C LEU A 31 5.21 -4.28 -21.49
N LEU A 32 4.46 -3.66 -20.59
CA LEU A 32 4.47 -2.21 -20.41
C LEU A 32 5.91 -1.71 -20.42
N PRO A 33 6.22 -0.63 -21.16
CA PRO A 33 7.59 -0.19 -21.30
C PRO A 33 8.13 0.08 -19.90
N VAL A 34 9.25 -0.56 -19.55
CA VAL A 34 9.98 -0.34 -18.28
C VAL A 34 10.20 1.16 -18.00
N ARG A 35 10.23 1.96 -19.08
CA ARG A 35 10.26 3.42 -19.08
C ARG A 35 9.07 4.08 -18.36
N LEU A 36 7.87 3.51 -18.43
CA LEU A 36 6.70 4.03 -17.71
C LEU A 36 6.92 3.87 -16.20
N TYR A 37 7.25 2.67 -15.73
CA TYR A 37 7.54 2.42 -14.30
C TYR A 37 8.67 3.31 -13.77
N ILE A 38 9.73 3.52 -14.55
CA ILE A 38 10.82 4.44 -14.16
C ILE A 38 10.34 5.90 -14.10
N GLY A 39 9.43 6.30 -14.98
CA GLY A 39 8.81 7.63 -14.95
C GLY A 39 7.99 7.84 -13.68
N ILE A 40 7.12 6.88 -13.35
CA ILE A 40 6.33 6.92 -12.10
C ILE A 40 7.26 6.90 -10.89
N PHE A 41 8.31 6.08 -10.88
CA PHE A 41 9.32 6.05 -9.81
C PHE A 41 9.89 7.44 -9.50
N ILE A 42 10.26 8.19 -10.54
CA ILE A 42 10.79 9.55 -10.40
C ILE A 42 9.72 10.51 -9.84
N VAL A 43 8.46 10.36 -10.25
CA VAL A 43 7.34 11.14 -9.70
C VAL A 43 7.15 10.85 -8.20
N LEU A 44 7.25 9.59 -7.77
CA LEU A 44 7.19 9.25 -6.34
C LEU A 44 8.36 9.87 -5.58
N LEU A 45 9.56 9.83 -6.16
CA LEU A 45 10.76 10.41 -5.57
C LEU A 45 10.61 11.93 -5.39
N MET A 46 10.05 12.62 -6.38
CA MET A 46 9.67 14.04 -6.28
C MET A 46 8.66 14.30 -5.17
N MET A 47 7.63 13.44 -5.02
CA MET A 47 6.67 13.57 -3.91
C MET A 47 7.32 13.40 -2.53
N ILE A 48 8.33 12.54 -2.41
CA ILE A 48 9.09 12.39 -1.15
C ILE A 48 9.82 13.68 -0.81
N PHE A 49 10.51 14.29 -1.77
CA PHE A 49 11.18 15.58 -1.55
C PHE A 49 10.18 16.69 -1.23
N MET A 50 9.01 16.69 -1.88
CA MET A 50 7.92 17.62 -1.56
C MET A 50 7.50 17.50 -0.09
N ASN A 51 7.37 16.28 0.44
CA ASN A 51 7.03 16.05 1.86
C ASN A 51 8.08 16.59 2.82
N ILE A 52 9.37 16.42 2.48
CA ILE A 52 10.45 17.04 3.25
C ILE A 52 10.32 18.57 3.24
N GLY A 53 10.06 19.16 2.07
CA GLY A 53 9.89 20.61 1.93
C GLY A 53 8.71 21.15 2.73
N ILE A 54 7.58 20.46 2.69
CA ILE A 54 6.38 20.80 3.46
C ILE A 54 6.65 20.72 4.97
N SER A 55 7.41 19.72 5.41
CA SER A 55 7.76 19.53 6.83
C SER A 55 8.66 20.65 7.38
N MET A 56 9.46 21.31 6.53
CA MET A 56 10.35 22.40 6.94
C MET A 56 9.68 23.79 6.93
N LEU A 57 8.44 23.89 6.47
CA LEU A 57 7.76 25.18 6.36
C LEU A 57 7.30 25.68 7.74
N PRO A 58 7.55 26.95 8.12
CA PRO A 58 7.19 27.50 9.43
C PRO A 58 5.70 27.87 9.52
N ILE A 59 4.82 26.94 9.17
CA ILE A 59 3.36 27.07 9.26
C ILE A 59 2.82 26.27 10.46
N PRO A 60 1.60 26.58 10.95
CA PRO A 60 1.01 25.86 12.07
C PRO A 60 0.86 24.37 11.76
N SER A 61 1.17 23.50 12.73
CA SER A 61 1.26 22.04 12.54
C SER A 61 0.00 21.38 11.98
N ILE A 62 -1.18 21.94 12.25
CA ILE A 62 -2.45 21.42 11.72
C ILE A 62 -2.57 21.58 10.20
N TRP A 63 -2.00 22.63 9.62
CA TRP A 63 -2.01 22.83 8.17
C TRP A 63 -0.99 21.92 7.48
N ILE A 64 0.18 21.72 8.11
CA ILE A 64 1.20 20.76 7.66
C ILE A 64 0.61 19.35 7.60
N ILE A 65 -0.04 18.90 8.69
CA ILE A 65 -0.56 17.53 8.77
C ILE A 65 -1.63 17.28 7.69
N SER A 66 -2.51 18.25 7.44
CA SER A 66 -3.56 18.13 6.43
C SER A 66 -2.98 18.05 5.02
N LEU A 67 -1.97 18.86 4.71
CA LEU A 67 -1.29 18.81 3.41
C LEU A 67 -0.52 17.50 3.21
N LEU A 68 0.12 17.00 4.27
CA LEU A 68 0.88 15.76 4.22
C LEU A 68 -0.05 14.55 4.02
N ILE A 69 -1.21 14.52 4.69
CA ILE A 69 -2.24 13.49 4.47
C ILE A 69 -2.72 13.52 3.01
N PHE A 70 -2.89 14.71 2.43
CA PHE A 70 -3.35 14.87 1.06
C PHE A 70 -2.33 14.32 0.05
N ILE A 71 -1.04 14.65 0.20
CA ILE A 71 0.01 14.04 -0.60
C ILE A 71 0.03 12.52 -0.40
N ALA A 72 -0.08 12.03 0.84
CA ALA A 72 -0.01 10.61 1.13
C ALA A 72 -1.12 9.82 0.42
N VAL A 73 -2.33 10.38 0.31
CA VAL A 73 -3.45 9.77 -0.44
C VAL A 73 -3.12 9.71 -1.94
N ILE A 74 -2.60 10.80 -2.52
CA ILE A 74 -2.21 10.81 -3.93
C ILE A 74 -1.11 9.78 -4.19
N GLN A 75 -0.12 9.70 -3.30
CA GLN A 75 0.98 8.74 -3.39
C GLN A 75 0.47 7.30 -3.34
N THR A 76 -0.46 6.99 -2.44
CA THR A 76 -1.03 5.64 -2.34
C THR A 76 -1.85 5.26 -3.56
N ILE A 77 -2.61 6.19 -4.15
CA ILE A 77 -3.34 5.96 -5.40
C ILE A 77 -2.35 5.69 -6.55
N LEU A 78 -1.31 6.51 -6.69
CA LEU A 78 -0.33 6.36 -7.76
C LEU A 78 0.43 5.03 -7.65
N VAL A 79 0.83 4.64 -6.44
CA VAL A 79 1.45 3.34 -6.16
C VAL A 79 0.50 2.20 -6.51
N SER A 80 -0.76 2.28 -6.06
CA SER A 80 -1.73 1.21 -6.29
C SER A 80 -2.10 1.04 -7.75
N VAL A 81 -2.19 2.11 -8.54
CA VAL A 81 -2.57 2.00 -9.96
C VAL A 81 -1.43 1.48 -10.81
N PHE A 82 -0.20 1.95 -10.57
CA PHE A 82 0.94 1.65 -11.43
C PHE A 82 1.81 0.49 -10.93
N TYR A 83 2.16 0.45 -9.63
CA TYR A 83 3.06 -0.58 -9.11
C TYR A 83 2.37 -1.89 -8.72
N MET A 84 1.08 -1.84 -8.41
CA MET A 84 0.27 -3.04 -8.17
C MET A 84 -0.47 -3.50 -9.44
N GLU A 85 -0.12 -2.93 -10.59
CA GLU A 85 -0.65 -3.32 -11.91
C GLU A 85 -2.19 -3.38 -12.02
N LEU A 86 -2.90 -2.71 -11.10
CA LEU A 86 -4.35 -2.79 -10.92
C LEU A 86 -5.15 -2.38 -12.18
N ILE A 87 -4.51 -1.67 -13.09
CA ILE A 87 -5.09 -1.24 -14.37
C ILE A 87 -4.97 -2.29 -15.49
N HIS A 88 -4.07 -3.26 -15.38
CA HIS A 88 -3.90 -4.35 -16.35
C HIS A 88 -4.51 -5.67 -15.89
N GLU A 89 -4.89 -5.76 -14.61
CA GLU A 89 -5.52 -6.93 -14.02
C GLU A 89 -7.05 -6.89 -14.23
N ASP A 90 -7.72 -8.04 -14.18
CA ASP A 90 -9.18 -8.09 -14.26
C ASP A 90 -9.81 -7.20 -13.19
N LYS A 91 -10.91 -6.51 -13.56
CA LYS A 91 -11.66 -5.60 -12.67
C LYS A 91 -12.06 -6.24 -11.34
N PHE A 92 -12.11 -7.58 -11.28
CA PHE A 92 -12.32 -8.37 -10.09
C PHE A 92 -11.23 -8.16 -9.02
N TYR A 93 -9.94 -8.16 -9.39
CA TYR A 93 -8.84 -7.94 -8.46
C TYR A 93 -8.85 -6.52 -7.87
N SER A 94 -9.12 -5.52 -8.73
CA SER A 94 -9.31 -4.13 -8.30
C SER A 94 -10.46 -3.99 -7.30
N PHE A 95 -11.57 -4.68 -7.55
CA PHE A 95 -12.72 -4.68 -6.64
C PHE A 95 -12.41 -5.31 -5.28
N ILE A 96 -11.71 -6.45 -5.27
CA ILE A 96 -11.32 -7.14 -4.03
C ILE A 96 -10.33 -6.31 -3.23
N PHE A 97 -9.33 -5.72 -3.88
CA PHE A 97 -8.39 -4.80 -3.26
C PHE A 97 -9.10 -3.58 -2.65
N GLY A 98 -10.01 -2.96 -3.42
CA GLY A 98 -10.85 -1.86 -2.93
C GLY A 98 -11.69 -2.26 -1.71
N SER A 99 -12.29 -3.46 -1.72
CA SER A 99 -13.04 -3.97 -0.58
C SER A 99 -12.15 -4.21 0.65
N ALA A 100 -10.93 -4.70 0.46
CA ALA A 100 -9.97 -4.89 1.55
C ALA A 100 -9.59 -3.54 2.20
N ILE A 101 -9.34 -2.50 1.40
CA ILE A 101 -9.08 -1.15 1.90
C ILE A 101 -10.31 -0.60 2.64
N LEU A 102 -11.52 -0.80 2.11
CA LEU A 102 -12.75 -0.35 2.75
C LEU A 102 -12.96 -1.02 4.11
N PHE A 103 -12.80 -2.35 4.19
CA PHE A 103 -12.89 -3.08 5.44
C PHE A 103 -11.77 -2.69 6.41
N MET A 104 -10.56 -2.48 5.91
CA MET A 104 -9.44 -1.96 6.72
C MET A 104 -9.80 -0.62 7.34
N LEU A 105 -10.26 0.37 6.55
CA LEU A 105 -10.66 1.69 7.04
C LEU A 105 -11.82 1.61 8.03
N LEU A 106 -12.81 0.75 7.77
CA LEU A 106 -13.93 0.52 8.67
C LEU A 106 -13.46 0.01 10.03
N PHE A 107 -12.62 -1.03 10.05
CA PHE A 107 -12.07 -1.56 11.29
C PHE A 107 -11.17 -0.55 11.99
N PHE A 108 -10.34 0.18 11.24
CA PHE A 108 -9.50 1.23 11.81
C PHE A 108 -10.33 2.32 12.50
N GLY A 109 -11.43 2.75 11.88
CA GLY A 109 -12.35 3.73 12.46
C GLY A 109 -13.00 3.23 13.75
N ILE A 110 -13.50 1.98 13.75
CA ILE A 110 -14.09 1.36 14.93
C ILE A 110 -13.04 1.21 16.05
N THR A 111 -11.86 0.70 15.73
CA THR A 111 -10.77 0.49 16.69
C THR A 111 -10.28 1.80 17.30
N LEU A 112 -10.07 2.84 16.47
CA LEU A 112 -9.70 4.16 16.99
C LEU A 112 -10.81 4.76 17.87
N GLY A 113 -12.08 4.57 17.49
CA GLY A 113 -13.21 4.96 18.33
C GLY A 113 -13.24 4.23 19.67
N GLU A 114 -13.00 2.92 19.67
CA GLU A 114 -12.94 2.07 20.86
C GLU A 114 -11.81 2.50 21.81
N ILE A 115 -10.61 2.74 21.27
CA ILE A 115 -9.45 3.23 22.04
C ILE A 115 -9.78 4.58 22.68
N ARG A 116 -10.31 5.54 21.91
CA ARG A 116 -10.66 6.87 22.43
C ARG A 116 -11.76 6.81 23.49
N GLY A 117 -12.73 5.90 23.32
CA GLY A 117 -13.76 5.63 24.32
C GLY A 117 -13.14 5.11 25.62
N ARG A 118 -12.30 4.07 25.54
CA ARG A 118 -11.61 3.49 26.70
C ARG A 118 -10.73 4.49 27.44
N ASP A 119 -10.02 5.36 26.71
CA ASP A 119 -9.20 6.41 27.31
C ASP A 119 -10.07 7.40 28.09
N PHE A 120 -11.25 7.76 27.56
CA PHE A 120 -12.21 8.64 28.24
C PHE A 120 -12.78 8.02 29.52
N PHE A 121 -13.17 6.74 29.47
CA PHE A 121 -13.66 6.03 30.65
C PHE A 121 -12.56 5.84 31.69
N THR A 122 -11.31 5.54 31.30
CA THR A 122 -10.19 5.40 32.25
C THR A 122 -9.78 6.73 32.85
N ALA A 123 -9.83 7.83 32.10
CA ALA A 123 -9.56 9.16 32.63
C ALA A 123 -10.61 9.60 33.66
N THR A 124 -11.87 9.18 33.50
CA THR A 124 -12.99 9.59 34.37
C THR A 124 -13.20 8.62 35.54
N GLU A 125 -13.04 7.31 35.32
CA GLU A 125 -13.28 6.24 36.31
C GLU A 125 -11.97 5.74 36.96
N GLY A 126 -10.79 6.00 36.40
CA GLY A 126 -9.50 5.61 36.99
C GLY A 126 -9.27 6.23 38.37
N VAL A 127 -9.83 7.43 38.61
CA VAL A 127 -9.87 8.07 39.93
C VAL A 127 -10.76 7.27 40.90
N LYS A 128 -11.81 6.60 40.40
CA LYS A 128 -12.75 5.78 41.16
C LYS A 128 -12.22 4.37 41.48
N MET A 129 -11.26 3.86 40.71
CA MET A 129 -10.52 2.62 41.01
C MET A 129 -9.37 2.88 42.02
N MET A 130 -8.80 4.09 42.03
CA MET A 130 -7.95 4.58 43.13
C MET A 130 -8.78 4.84 44.40
N ARG A 131 -10.09 5.06 44.21
CA ARG A 131 -11.13 5.03 45.23
C ARG A 131 -11.51 3.59 45.55
N GLY A 132 -10.55 2.80 46.01
CA GLY A 132 -10.82 1.68 46.90
C GLY A 132 -11.39 2.15 48.24
N VAL A 133 -12.10 3.29 48.26
CA VAL A 133 -12.53 4.18 49.34
C VAL A 133 -14.00 4.50 49.01
N ASP A 134 -14.90 4.26 49.95
CA ASP A 134 -16.32 4.61 49.85
C ASP A 134 -16.52 6.14 49.72
N GLN A 135 -17.73 6.62 49.38
CA GLN A 135 -18.07 8.07 49.47
C GLN A 135 -17.83 8.62 50.88
N ASN A 136 -17.73 7.73 51.87
CA ASN A 136 -17.46 8.03 53.27
C ASN A 136 -15.96 7.93 53.64
N GLY A 137 -15.04 7.72 52.69
CA GLY A 137 -13.61 7.66 53.01
C GLY A 137 -13.10 6.27 53.44
N ASN A 138 -13.92 5.22 53.37
CA ASN A 138 -13.59 3.89 53.93
C ASN A 138 -13.12 2.90 52.88
N TYR A 139 -11.99 2.24 53.11
CA TYR A 139 -11.47 1.31 52.12
C TYR A 139 -12.29 0.01 52.03
N ALA A 140 -12.44 -0.56 50.83
CA ALA A 140 -13.08 -1.87 50.67
C ALA A 140 -12.32 -2.94 51.48
N PRO A 141 -13.01 -3.83 52.22
CA PRO A 141 -12.38 -4.71 53.21
C PRO A 141 -11.38 -5.74 52.63
N GLY A 142 -11.31 -5.88 51.30
CA GLY A 142 -10.33 -6.73 50.59
C GLY A 142 -9.46 -5.98 49.57
N GLY A 143 -9.41 -4.64 49.60
CA GLY A 143 -8.59 -3.84 48.69
C GLY A 143 -7.09 -3.86 49.03
N PRO A 144 -6.21 -3.40 48.11
CA PRO A 144 -4.78 -3.28 48.37
C PRO A 144 -4.52 -2.41 49.61
N LYS A 145 -3.89 -2.97 50.64
CA LYS A 145 -3.50 -2.23 51.85
C LYS A 145 -2.28 -1.38 51.54
N ILE A 146 -2.47 -0.09 51.29
CA ILE A 146 -1.36 0.85 51.20
C ILE A 146 -0.87 1.10 52.63
N GLU A 147 0.22 0.44 53.02
CA GLU A 147 0.90 0.65 54.29
C GLU A 147 1.49 2.07 54.31
N LYS A 148 0.91 2.97 55.12
CA LYS A 148 1.51 4.30 55.34
C LYS A 148 2.81 4.12 56.11
N LYS A 149 3.93 4.10 55.39
CA LYS A 149 5.25 4.29 55.98
C LYS A 149 5.29 5.70 56.57
N SER A 150 5.13 5.77 57.89
CA SER A 150 5.28 6.98 58.68
C SER A 150 6.74 7.41 58.65
N GLU A 151 7.13 8.21 57.66
CA GLU A 151 8.30 9.07 57.81
C GLU A 151 7.95 10.14 58.84
N GLY A 152 8.33 9.87 60.09
CA GLY A 152 8.34 10.85 61.14
C GLY A 152 9.40 11.91 60.84
N SER A 153 9.01 13.17 60.94
CA SER A 153 9.95 14.26 61.21
C SER A 153 9.43 15.05 62.40
N HIS A 154 10.29 15.10 63.42
CA HIS A 154 10.31 16.13 64.45
C HIS A 154 10.33 17.55 63.85
#